data_AF-A0A3B0BVX4-F1
#
_entry.id   AF-A0A3B0BVX4-F1
#
_cell.length_a   1.000
_cell.length_b   1.000
_cell.length_c   1.000
_cell.angle_alpha   90.00
_cell.angle_beta   90.00
_cell.angle_gamma   90.00
#
_symmetry.space_group_name_H-M   'P 1'
#
loop_
_entity.id
_entity.type
_entity.pdbx_description
1 polymer ?
#
loop_
_entity_poly.entity_id
_entity_poly.type
_entity_poly.pdbx_seq_one_letter_code
_entity_poly.pdbx_strand_id
1 'polypeptide(L)'
;MRLADVRGRDRSLCLFYGLFGLAGTLIMGALAVAFVRENLDAGPYGVIRNFIHDALTNLASQFIYADLVLIWAALSAFMIVESRRLGIRYVWAYIVGAPALALCASFSVFMYVRQLKIAAARTGTGPAGLRDDSLFDGPIGRKGHHPDGMPVPRAGRRQA
;
A
#
# COMPACT_ATOMS: atom_id res chain seq x y z
N MET A 1 0.51 4.51 -11.95
CA MET A 1 0.01 5.22 -10.74
C MET A 1 1.18 5.94 -10.10
N ARG A 2 1.20 7.28 -10.16
CA ARG A 2 2.26 8.08 -9.52
C ARG A 2 1.97 8.15 -8.01
N LEU A 3 3.01 8.03 -7.19
CA LEU A 3 2.97 8.21 -5.72
C LEU A 3 2.41 9.58 -5.26
N ALA A 4 2.07 10.47 -6.19
CA ALA A 4 1.55 11.80 -5.95
C ALA A 4 0.06 11.83 -5.54
N ASP A 5 -0.75 10.83 -5.90
CA ASP A 5 -2.20 10.79 -5.60
C ASP A 5 -2.55 10.17 -4.24
N VAL A 6 -1.56 9.68 -3.49
CA VAL A 6 -1.78 8.95 -2.24
C VAL A 6 -1.74 9.93 -1.06
N ARG A 7 -2.92 10.15 -0.44
CA ARG A 7 -3.13 11.02 0.73
C ARG A 7 -2.09 10.73 1.83
N GLY A 8 -1.61 11.75 2.55
CA GLY A 8 -0.36 11.70 3.35
C GLY A 8 -0.14 10.50 4.28
N ARG A 9 -1.21 9.94 4.89
CA ARG A 9 -1.14 8.74 5.75
C ARG A 9 -0.98 7.43 4.97
N ASP A 10 -1.54 7.34 3.77
CA ASP A 10 -1.39 6.17 2.92
C ASP A 10 0.01 6.15 2.26
N ARG A 11 0.63 7.34 2.09
CA ARG A 11 2.00 7.50 1.57
C ARG A 11 3.06 7.03 2.59
N SER A 12 2.89 7.35 3.88
CA SER A 12 3.82 6.89 4.91
C SER A 12 3.82 5.36 5.06
N LEU A 13 2.63 4.74 5.00
CA LEU A 13 2.50 3.27 5.00
C LEU A 13 3.19 2.65 3.78
N CYS A 14 2.97 3.21 2.58
CA CYS A 14 3.63 2.76 1.37
C CYS A 14 5.16 2.85 1.46
N LEU A 15 5.68 3.95 2.00
CA LEU A 15 7.12 4.17 2.15
C LEU A 15 7.71 3.21 3.18
N PHE A 16 7.02 3.00 4.30
CA PHE A 16 7.41 2.06 5.33
C PHE A 16 7.49 0.63 4.78
N TYR A 17 6.45 0.16 4.08
CA TYR A 17 6.46 -1.17 3.46
C TYR A 17 7.50 -1.31 2.35
N GLY A 18 7.69 -0.26 1.53
CA GLY A 18 8.71 -0.23 0.51
C GLY A 18 10.12 -0.36 1.10
N LEU A 19 10.40 0.40 2.17
CA LEU A 19 11.71 0.38 2.84
C LEU A 19 11.97 -0.96 3.52
N PHE A 20 10.98 -1.51 4.24
CA PHE A 20 11.11 -2.83 4.87
C PHE A 20 11.27 -3.95 3.84
N GLY A 21 10.57 -3.85 2.71
CA GLY A 21 10.75 -4.76 1.57
C GLY A 21 12.17 -4.73 1.04
N LEU A 22 12.68 -3.54 0.73
CA LEU A 22 14.04 -3.34 0.20
C LEU A 22 15.12 -3.78 1.20
N ALA A 23 15.01 -3.35 2.45
CA ALA A 23 15.93 -3.73 3.51
C ALA A 23 15.93 -5.25 3.74
N GLY A 24 14.75 -5.86 3.80
CA GLY A 24 14.58 -7.31 3.93
C GLY A 24 15.23 -8.06 2.77
N THR A 25 14.98 -7.65 1.53
CA THR A 25 15.59 -8.26 0.33
C THR A 25 17.11 -8.10 0.32
N LEU A 26 17.65 -6.93 0.69
CA LEU A 26 19.09 -6.70 0.70
C LEU A 26 19.80 -7.52 1.79
N ILE A 27 19.27 -7.51 3.02
CA ILE A 27 19.87 -8.22 4.14
C ILE A 27 19.81 -9.74 3.91
N MET A 28 18.62 -10.27 3.61
CA MET A 28 18.46 -11.70 3.40
C MET A 28 19.09 -12.17 2.10
N GLY A 29 19.07 -11.35 1.05
CA GLY A 29 19.79 -11.63 -0.19
C GLY A 29 21.30 -11.73 0.04
N ALA A 30 21.89 -10.83 0.83
CA ALA A 30 23.31 -10.88 1.17
C ALA A 30 23.66 -12.14 1.98
N LEU A 31 22.85 -12.49 2.98
CA LEU A 31 23.04 -13.72 3.77
C LEU A 31 22.91 -14.98 2.92
N ALA A 32 21.91 -15.04 2.03
CA ALA A 32 21.72 -16.17 1.13
C ALA A 32 22.89 -16.30 0.15
N VAL A 33 23.38 -15.20 -0.42
CA VAL A 33 24.55 -15.23 -1.31
C VAL A 33 25.81 -15.67 -0.55
N ALA A 34 26.04 -15.19 0.67
CA ALA A 34 27.16 -15.63 1.50
C ALA A 34 27.09 -17.15 1.76
N PHE A 35 25.93 -17.66 2.16
CA PHE A 35 25.74 -19.09 2.39
C PHE A 35 25.97 -19.94 1.13
N VAL A 36 25.43 -19.51 -0.01
CA VAL A 36 25.65 -20.18 -1.30
C VAL A 36 27.13 -20.18 -1.65
N ARG A 37 27.84 -19.06 -1.46
CA ARG A 37 29.27 -18.95 -1.74
C ARG A 37 30.11 -19.91 -0.90
N GLU A 38 29.77 -20.09 0.36
CA GLU A 38 30.43 -21.03 1.28
C GLU A 38 30.13 -22.50 0.95
N ASN A 39 28.99 -22.79 0.30
CA ASN A 39 28.53 -24.15 -0.01
C ASN A 39 28.55 -24.48 -1.52
N LEU A 40 29.20 -23.66 -2.34
CA LEU A 40 29.24 -23.81 -3.81
C LEU A 40 29.75 -25.20 -4.25
N ASP A 41 30.69 -25.76 -3.48
CA ASP A 41 31.36 -27.02 -3.78
C ASP A 41 30.42 -28.24 -3.66
N ALA A 42 29.31 -28.11 -2.93
CA ALA A 42 28.32 -29.17 -2.74
C ALA A 42 27.28 -29.27 -3.87
N GLY A 43 27.29 -28.31 -4.81
CA GLY A 43 26.29 -28.20 -5.88
C GLY A 43 24.90 -27.74 -5.41
N PRO A 44 23.95 -27.49 -6.33
CA PRO A 44 22.67 -26.84 -6.01
C PRO A 44 21.83 -27.60 -4.96
N TYR A 45 21.76 -28.93 -5.09
CA TYR A 45 21.06 -29.78 -4.14
C TYR A 45 21.78 -29.86 -2.78
N GLY A 46 23.11 -29.84 -2.79
CA GLY A 46 23.93 -29.84 -1.58
C GLY A 46 23.78 -28.55 -0.76
N VAL A 47 23.72 -27.39 -1.42
CA VAL A 47 23.45 -26.09 -0.78
C VAL A 47 22.11 -26.13 -0.03
N ILE A 48 21.03 -26.62 -0.66
CA ILE A 48 19.70 -26.69 -0.03
C ILE A 48 19.73 -27.66 1.17
N ARG A 49 20.36 -28.82 1.02
CA ARG A 49 20.48 -29.81 2.09
C ARG A 49 21.27 -29.26 3.28
N ASN A 50 22.42 -28.64 3.02
CA ASN A 50 23.25 -28.05 4.07
C ASN A 50 22.53 -26.91 4.76
N PHE A 51 21.79 -26.07 4.02
CA PHE A 51 20.98 -25.00 4.60
C PHE A 51 19.93 -25.54 5.58
N ILE A 52 19.17 -26.55 5.17
CA ILE A 52 18.15 -27.16 6.03
C ILE A 52 18.79 -27.84 7.24
N HIS A 53 19.90 -28.53 7.04
CA HIS A 53 20.65 -29.16 8.13
C HIS A 53 21.08 -28.10 9.15
N ASP A 54 21.77 -27.05 8.70
CA ASP A 54 22.28 -25.97 9.55
C ASP A 54 21.17 -25.20 10.26
N ALA A 55 20.07 -24.92 9.55
CA ALA A 55 18.87 -24.29 10.11
C ALA A 55 18.18 -25.13 11.20
N LEU A 56 18.43 -26.45 11.24
CA LEU A 56 17.81 -27.38 12.19
C LEU A 56 18.81 -28.04 13.14
N THR A 57 20.06 -27.56 13.20
CA THR A 57 21.14 -28.15 14.01
C THR A 57 20.86 -28.16 15.51
N ASN A 58 20.15 -27.16 16.02
CA ASN A 58 19.90 -26.98 17.45
C ASN A 58 18.43 -26.65 17.74
N LEU A 59 18.00 -26.91 18.98
CA LEU A 59 16.60 -26.73 19.41
C LEU A 59 16.10 -25.28 19.25
N ALA A 60 16.97 -24.28 19.45
CA ALA A 60 16.58 -22.88 19.30
C ALA A 60 16.31 -22.52 17.83
N SER A 61 17.18 -22.94 16.92
CA SER A 61 16.99 -22.77 15.48
C SER A 61 15.79 -23.54 14.95
N GLN A 62 15.54 -24.76 15.45
CA GLN A 62 14.35 -25.53 15.13
C GLN A 62 13.05 -24.80 15.55
N PHE A 63 13.02 -24.25 16.76
CA PHE A 63 11.89 -23.46 17.24
C PHE A 63 11.63 -22.23 16.35
N ILE A 64 12.68 -21.46 16.04
CA ILE A 64 12.58 -20.28 15.17
C ILE A 64 12.08 -20.67 13.78
N TYR A 65 12.60 -21.76 13.20
CA TYR A 65 12.19 -22.21 11.89
C TYR A 65 10.74 -22.73 11.87
N ALA A 66 10.33 -23.45 12.92
CA ALA A 66 8.95 -23.91 13.07
C ALA A 66 7.97 -22.73 13.18
N ASP A 67 8.29 -21.71 13.99
CA ASP A 67 7.50 -20.48 14.12
C ASP A 67 7.41 -19.76 12.76
N LEU A 68 8.53 -19.64 12.04
CA LEU A 68 8.59 -19.01 10.72
C LEU A 68 7.71 -19.73 9.68
N VAL A 69 7.67 -21.07 9.69
CA VAL A 69 6.80 -21.88 8.82
C VAL A 69 5.33 -21.68 9.15
N LEU A 70 4.97 -21.63 10.45
CA LEU A 70 3.58 -21.37 10.87
C LEU A 70 3.13 -19.97 10.46
N ILE A 71 3.97 -18.96 10.68
CA ILE A 71 3.74 -17.59 10.24
C ILE A 71 3.58 -17.56 8.72
N TRP A 72 4.42 -18.26 7.95
CA TRP A 72 4.31 -18.34 6.50
C TRP A 72 2.99 -18.94 6.04
N ALA A 73 2.53 -20.02 6.68
CA ALA A 73 1.25 -20.63 6.36
C ALA A 73 0.09 -19.67 6.62
N ALA A 74 0.09 -18.98 7.77
CA ALA A 74 -0.92 -18.00 8.14
C ALA A 74 -0.94 -16.80 7.17
N LEU A 75 0.24 -16.24 6.84
CA LEU A 75 0.35 -15.15 5.87
C LEU A 75 -0.09 -15.56 4.48
N SER A 76 0.25 -16.79 4.05
CA SER A 76 -0.16 -17.32 2.75
C SER A 76 -1.68 -17.38 2.65
N ALA A 77 -2.36 -17.89 3.68
CA ALA A 77 -3.82 -17.88 3.74
C ALA A 77 -4.39 -16.47 3.68
N PHE A 78 -3.83 -15.52 4.46
CA PHE A 78 -4.23 -14.12 4.43
C PHE A 78 -4.05 -13.49 3.03
N MET A 79 -2.91 -13.71 2.39
CA MET A 79 -2.62 -13.20 1.04
C MET A 79 -3.60 -13.76 0.01
N ILE A 80 -3.96 -15.04 0.09
CA ILE A 80 -4.95 -15.67 -0.80
C ILE A 80 -6.34 -15.05 -0.62
N VAL A 81 -6.79 -14.86 0.63
CA VAL A 81 -8.11 -14.27 0.90
C VAL A 81 -8.19 -12.83 0.40
N GLU A 82 -7.19 -12.01 0.75
CA GLU A 82 -7.22 -10.58 0.43
C GLU A 82 -6.97 -10.31 -1.06
N SER A 83 -6.18 -11.15 -1.71
CA SER A 83 -5.99 -11.06 -3.15
C SER A 83 -7.24 -11.41 -3.95
N ARG A 84 -8.03 -12.38 -3.51
CA ARG A 84 -9.34 -12.68 -4.09
C ARG A 84 -10.29 -11.51 -3.90
N ARG A 85 -10.28 -10.88 -2.72
CA ARG A 85 -11.11 -9.71 -2.40
C ARG A 85 -10.75 -8.49 -3.24
N LEU A 86 -9.47 -8.26 -3.51
CA LEU A 86 -8.99 -7.09 -4.25
C LEU A 86 -8.70 -7.39 -5.74
N GLY A 87 -8.88 -8.63 -6.22
CA GLY A 87 -8.57 -9.03 -7.60
C GLY A 87 -7.08 -8.96 -7.98
N ILE A 88 -6.17 -9.39 -7.11
CA ILE A 88 -4.72 -9.42 -7.36
C ILE A 88 -4.36 -10.76 -8.02
N ARG A 89 -3.79 -10.75 -9.24
CA ARG A 89 -3.56 -11.97 -10.06
C ARG A 89 -2.30 -12.77 -9.70
N TYR A 90 -1.26 -12.13 -9.16
CA TYR A 90 0.09 -12.70 -9.03
C TYR A 90 0.46 -13.15 -7.61
N VAL A 91 -0.51 -13.62 -6.84
CA VAL A 91 -0.35 -13.96 -5.41
C VAL A 91 0.66 -15.09 -5.20
N TRP A 92 0.63 -16.06 -6.11
CA TRP A 92 1.54 -17.20 -6.11
C TRP A 92 3.01 -16.79 -6.20
N ALA A 93 3.33 -15.71 -6.92
CA ALA A 93 4.70 -15.21 -6.97
C ALA A 93 5.20 -14.73 -5.59
N TYR A 94 4.31 -14.19 -4.75
CA TYR A 94 4.66 -13.78 -3.38
C TYR A 94 4.74 -14.97 -2.42
N ILE A 95 3.86 -15.97 -2.57
CA ILE A 95 3.85 -17.17 -1.72
C ILE A 95 5.09 -18.04 -1.98
N VAL A 96 5.40 -18.27 -3.26
CA VAL A 96 6.58 -19.04 -3.68
C VAL A 96 7.87 -18.24 -3.49
N GLY A 97 7.80 -16.91 -3.62
CA GLY A 97 8.93 -16.01 -3.35
C GLY A 97 9.28 -15.91 -1.87
N ALA A 98 8.34 -16.13 -0.94
CA ALA A 98 8.58 -15.97 0.49
C ALA A 98 9.67 -16.91 1.08
N PRO A 99 9.74 -18.21 0.75
CA PRO A 99 10.86 -19.05 1.17
C PRO A 99 12.18 -18.73 0.43
N ALA A 100 12.13 -18.06 -0.72
CA ALA A 100 13.32 -17.78 -1.56
C ALA A 100 13.91 -16.36 -1.38
N LEU A 101 13.11 -15.37 -1.00
CA LEU A 101 13.44 -13.94 -1.02
C LEU A 101 13.24 -13.24 0.34
N ALA A 102 12.95 -14.00 1.39
CA ALA A 102 12.48 -13.56 2.70
C ALA A 102 10.98 -13.26 2.79
N LEU A 103 10.37 -13.90 3.79
CA LEU A 103 8.99 -13.72 4.23
C LEU A 103 8.62 -12.26 4.46
N CYS A 104 9.48 -11.52 5.14
CA CYS A 104 9.25 -10.12 5.48
C CYS A 104 9.20 -9.23 4.23
N ALA A 105 10.10 -9.48 3.26
CA ALA A 105 10.14 -8.72 2.02
C ALA A 105 8.90 -8.99 1.16
N SER A 106 8.57 -10.28 0.96
CA SER A 106 7.40 -10.70 0.20
C SER A 106 6.10 -10.17 0.80
N PHE A 107 5.97 -10.23 2.13
CA PHE A 107 4.82 -9.68 2.84
C PHE A 107 4.73 -8.16 2.71
N SER A 108 5.83 -7.44 2.86
CA SER A 108 5.86 -5.97 2.78
C SER A 108 5.46 -5.49 1.38
N VAL A 109 5.97 -6.13 0.32
CA VAL A 109 5.58 -5.80 -1.07
C VAL A 109 4.09 -6.07 -1.30
N PHE A 110 3.57 -7.18 -0.78
CA PHE A 110 2.13 -7.46 -0.86
C PHE A 110 1.29 -6.40 -0.14
N MET A 111 1.71 -5.99 1.06
CA MET A 111 1.06 -4.91 1.81
C MET A 111 1.09 -3.59 1.04
N TYR A 112 2.19 -3.26 0.35
CA TYR A 112 2.28 -2.10 -0.53
C TYR A 112 1.24 -2.17 -1.67
N VAL A 113 1.20 -3.27 -2.42
CA VAL A 113 0.22 -3.46 -3.52
C VAL A 113 -1.21 -3.40 -2.99
N ARG A 114 -1.46 -3.99 -1.83
CA ARG A 114 -2.77 -3.96 -1.17
C ARG A 114 -3.20 -2.52 -0.85
N GLN A 115 -2.32 -1.72 -0.24
CA GLN A 115 -2.64 -0.32 0.06
C GLN A 115 -2.94 0.50 -1.19
N LEU A 116 -2.20 0.26 -2.29
CA LEU A 116 -2.47 0.94 -3.56
C LEU A 116 -3.88 0.62 -4.09
N LYS A 117 -4.33 -0.64 -4.01
CA LYS A 117 -5.68 -1.02 -4.47
C LYS A 117 -6.78 -0.47 -3.57
N ILE A 118 -6.55 -0.42 -2.26
CA ILE A 118 -7.48 0.21 -1.31
C ILE A 118 -7.58 1.71 -1.56
N ALA A 119 -6.45 2.39 -1.79
CA ALA A 119 -6.43 3.81 -2.13
C ALA A 119 -7.19 4.09 -3.43
N ALA A 120 -6.96 3.28 -4.47
CA ALA A 120 -7.65 3.38 -5.76
C ALA A 120 -9.18 3.18 -5.65
N ALA A 121 -9.62 2.18 -4.87
CA ALA A 121 -11.04 1.95 -4.62
C ALA A 121 -11.70 3.11 -3.87
N ARG A 122 -10.96 3.80 -2.98
CA ARG A 122 -11.44 5.00 -2.26
C ARG A 122 -11.51 6.25 -3.13
N THR A 123 -10.69 6.34 -4.19
CA THR A 123 -10.69 7.49 -5.11
C THR A 123 -11.77 7.41 -6.19
N GLY A 124 -12.58 6.34 -6.22
CA GLY A 124 -13.81 6.32 -7.01
C GLY A 124 -13.65 6.20 -8.53
N THR A 125 -12.50 5.74 -9.04
CA THR A 125 -12.39 5.37 -10.46
C THR A 125 -12.91 3.93 -10.68
N GLY A 126 -14.22 3.76 -10.52
CA GLY A 126 -14.93 2.85 -11.44
C GLY A 126 -14.91 3.47 -12.84
N PRO A 127 -14.89 2.70 -13.94
CA PRO A 127 -14.75 3.22 -15.30
C PRO A 127 -15.95 4.04 -15.84
N ALA A 128 -16.74 4.69 -14.99
CA ALA A 128 -17.89 5.50 -15.37
C ALA A 128 -18.13 6.63 -14.35
N GLY A 129 -17.22 7.59 -14.28
CA GLY A 129 -17.26 8.67 -13.29
C GLY A 129 -16.63 9.97 -13.75
N LEU A 130 -16.61 10.25 -15.05
CA LEU A 130 -16.50 11.62 -15.54
C LEU A 130 -17.88 12.25 -15.44
N ARG A 131 -18.25 12.71 -14.24
CA ARG A 131 -19.27 13.75 -14.12
C ARG A 131 -18.55 15.07 -14.35
N ASP A 132 -18.77 15.62 -15.54
CA ASP A 132 -18.47 17.01 -15.87
C ASP A 132 -19.31 17.91 -14.95
N ASP A 133 -18.71 18.34 -13.85
CA ASP A 133 -19.27 19.40 -13.01
C ASP A 133 -19.08 20.80 -13.64
N SER A 134 -18.56 20.88 -14.87
CA SER A 134 -18.37 22.13 -15.62
C SER A 134 -19.56 22.55 -16.49
N LEU A 135 -20.69 21.82 -16.47
CA LEU A 135 -21.85 22.11 -17.33
C LEU A 135 -22.98 22.89 -16.64
N PHE A 136 -22.87 23.22 -15.35
CA PHE A 136 -23.95 23.93 -14.65
C PHE A 136 -23.44 25.05 -13.73
N ASP A 137 -23.01 26.16 -14.33
CA ASP A 137 -23.29 27.47 -13.74
C ASP A 137 -23.41 28.53 -14.84
N GLY A 138 -24.65 28.78 -15.27
CA GLY A 138 -25.02 29.83 -16.21
C GLY A 138 -25.06 31.21 -15.53
N PRO A 139 -25.03 32.31 -16.30
CA PRO A 139 -24.92 33.65 -15.75
C PRO A 139 -26.26 34.08 -15.14
N ILE A 140 -26.41 33.95 -13.83
CA ILE A 140 -27.57 34.52 -13.11
C ILE A 140 -27.25 35.98 -12.77
N GLY A 141 -27.89 36.88 -13.53
CA GLY A 141 -27.74 38.32 -13.42
C GLY A 141 -27.99 38.84 -12.00
N ARG A 142 -26.94 39.37 -11.38
CA ARG A 142 -27.02 40.15 -10.15
C ARG A 142 -27.25 41.63 -10.49
N LYS A 143 -28.52 42.03 -10.65
CA LYS A 143 -28.92 43.44 -10.53
C LYS A 143 -29.09 43.78 -9.05
N GLY A 144 -28.47 44.87 -8.61
CA GLY A 144 -28.62 45.39 -7.25
C GLY A 144 -27.49 46.35 -6.86
N HIS A 145 -27.27 47.36 -7.69
CA HIS A 145 -26.46 48.53 -7.34
C HIS A 145 -27.21 49.32 -6.27
N HIS A 146 -26.67 49.39 -5.06
CA HIS A 146 -27.15 50.25 -3.98
C HIS A 146 -26.21 51.47 -3.93
N PRO A 147 -26.65 52.67 -4.35
CA PRO A 147 -25.83 53.86 -4.24
C PRO A 147 -26.00 54.53 -2.88
N ASP A 148 -24.86 55.00 -2.38
CA ASP A 148 -24.67 55.93 -1.25
C ASP A 148 -25.64 57.13 -1.22
N GLY A 149 -25.94 57.57 0.00
CA GLY A 149 -25.78 59.00 0.36
C GLY A 149 -26.98 59.95 0.26
N MET A 150 -27.46 60.38 1.45
CA MET A 150 -28.08 61.68 1.81
C MET A 150 -29.58 61.92 1.49
N PRO A 151 -30.24 62.89 2.16
CA PRO A 151 -30.47 63.05 3.60
C PRO A 151 -31.99 63.08 3.94
N VAL A 152 -32.36 62.85 5.21
CA VAL A 152 -33.76 62.89 5.67
C VAL A 152 -34.26 64.34 5.82
N PRO A 153 -35.36 64.76 5.13
CA PRO A 153 -36.02 66.03 5.39
C PRO A 153 -37.14 65.87 6.44
N ARG A 154 -37.17 66.82 7.38
CA ARG A 154 -38.16 66.95 8.45
C ARG A 154 -39.39 67.76 7.98
N ALA A 155 -40.56 67.37 8.48
CA ALA A 155 -41.72 68.19 8.88
C ALA A 155 -42.73 68.71 7.82
N GLY A 156 -44.02 68.54 8.15
CA GLY A 156 -45.18 69.22 7.55
C GLY A 156 -46.45 68.35 7.65
N ARG A 157 -47.15 68.29 8.80
CA ARG A 157 -48.28 69.16 9.21
C ARG A 157 -49.60 68.92 8.43
N ARG A 158 -50.65 68.59 9.20
CA ARG A 158 -52.12 68.74 9.02
C ARG A 158 -52.91 67.65 8.26
N GLN A 159 -53.76 66.97 9.04
CA GLN A 159 -55.21 66.69 8.90
C GLN A 159 -55.50 65.60 9.97
N ALA A 160 -56.40 65.73 10.93
CA ALA A 160 -57.64 66.50 11.08
C ALA A 160 -57.79 67.06 12.51
#